data_AF-A0A0T6BFB3-F1
#
_entry.id   AF-A0A0T6BFB3-F1
#
_cell.length_a   1.000
_cell.length_b   1.000
_cell.length_c   1.000
_cell.angle_alpha   90.00
_cell.angle_beta   90.00
_cell.angle_gamma   90.00
#
_symmetry.space_group_name_H-M   'P 1'
#
loop_
_entity.id
_entity.type
_entity.pdbx_description
1 polymer ?
#
loop_
_entity_poly.entity_id
_entity_poly.type
_entity_poly.pdbx_seq_one_letter_code
_entity_poly.pdbx_strand_id
1 'polypeptide(L)'
;AYVPIRVIWDVYLYPVLKESKRLLSWEYLLRVAVVTMSVFFAATLPMLGLFMSLFGAITISHMGLVFPGILDFCTRYPDNYGPLKIYKYRDIFLIVYGYIGLITGLVIGLIAVVKEYQEMYGK
;
A
#
# COMPACT_ATOMS: atom_id res chain seq x y z
N ALA A 1 -12.47 -1.33 -13.74
CA ALA A 1 -11.66 -1.90 -12.64
C ALA A 1 -11.92 -3.39 -12.49
N TYR A 2 -11.37 -4.22 -13.37
CA TYR A 2 -11.57 -5.68 -13.37
C TYR A 2 -10.28 -6.45 -13.06
N VAL A 3 -9.13 -5.84 -13.32
CA VAL A 3 -7.79 -6.43 -13.08
C VAL A 3 -7.54 -6.76 -11.60
N PRO A 4 -7.84 -5.89 -10.61
CA PRO A 4 -7.59 -6.23 -9.20
C PRO A 4 -8.50 -7.37 -8.73
N ILE A 5 -9.75 -7.37 -9.18
CA ILE A 5 -10.73 -8.43 -8.88
C ILE A 5 -10.26 -9.75 -9.48
N ARG A 6 -9.76 -9.76 -10.72
CA ARG A 6 -9.13 -10.94 -11.33
C ARG A 6 -7.89 -11.40 -10.58
N VAL A 7 -7.02 -10.49 -10.15
CA VAL A 7 -5.81 -10.85 -9.39
C VAL A 7 -6.20 -11.48 -8.04
N ILE A 8 -7.14 -10.90 -7.31
CA ILE A 8 -7.63 -11.46 -6.04
C ILE A 8 -8.29 -12.82 -6.29
N TRP A 9 -9.09 -12.94 -7.35
CA TRP A 9 -9.75 -14.17 -7.75
C TRP A 9 -8.75 -15.28 -8.07
N ASP A 10 -7.81 -15.02 -8.99
CA ASP A 10 -6.87 -16.01 -9.49
C ASP A 10 -5.79 -16.39 -8.46
N VAL A 11 -5.34 -15.44 -7.63
CA VAL A 11 -4.25 -15.67 -6.66
C VAL A 11 -4.76 -16.23 -5.33
N TYR A 12 -5.88 -15.72 -4.80
CA TYR A 12 -6.35 -16.09 -3.47
C TYR A 12 -7.55 -17.04 -3.50
N LEU A 13 -8.49 -16.85 -4.41
CA LEU A 13 -9.78 -17.54 -4.33
C LEU A 13 -9.79 -18.84 -5.14
N TYR A 14 -9.21 -18.84 -6.33
CA TYR A 14 -9.13 -20.01 -7.21
C TYR A 14 -8.42 -21.22 -6.58
N PRO A 15 -7.26 -21.07 -5.91
CA PRO A 15 -6.62 -22.21 -5.24
C PRO A 15 -7.35 -22.67 -3.96
N VAL A 16 -8.01 -21.76 -3.24
CA VAL A 16 -8.69 -22.07 -1.96
C VAL A 16 -10.09 -22.67 -2.17
N LEU A 17 -10.76 -22.35 -3.27
CA LEU A 17 -12.15 -22.73 -3.54
C LEU A 17 -12.33 -23.78 -4.65
N LYS A 18 -11.28 -24.52 -4.98
CA LYS A 18 -11.24 -25.49 -6.10
C LYS A 18 -12.33 -26.59 -6.04
N GLU A 19 -12.94 -26.82 -4.87
CA GLU A 19 -14.00 -27.84 -4.67
C GLU A 19 -15.40 -27.30 -4.35
N SER A 20 -15.61 -25.98 -4.24
CA SER A 20 -16.90 -25.45 -3.74
C SER A 20 -17.77 -24.82 -4.82
N LYS A 21 -19.03 -25.26 -4.95
CA LYS A 21 -20.08 -24.66 -5.80
C LYS A 21 -20.42 -23.18 -5.48
N ARG A 22 -19.76 -22.58 -4.48
CA ARG A 22 -19.99 -21.20 -3.99
C ARG A 22 -19.06 -20.14 -4.59
N LEU A 23 -18.32 -20.47 -5.65
CA LEU A 23 -17.48 -19.52 -6.38
C LEU A 23 -18.25 -18.23 -6.73
N LEU A 24 -19.45 -18.37 -7.29
CA LEU A 24 -20.30 -17.23 -7.68
C LEU A 24 -20.64 -16.31 -6.50
N SER A 25 -20.91 -16.88 -5.31
CA SER A 25 -21.20 -16.10 -4.11
C SER A 25 -19.98 -15.30 -3.63
N TRP A 26 -18.80 -15.91 -3.71
CA TRP A 26 -17.55 -15.25 -3.32
C TRP A 26 -17.13 -14.14 -4.27
N GLU A 27 -17.38 -14.29 -5.58
CA GLU A 27 -17.13 -13.23 -6.56
C GLU A 27 -18.01 -12.00 -6.25
N TYR A 28 -19.30 -12.23 -5.98
CA TYR A 28 -20.22 -11.19 -5.56
C TYR A 28 -19.79 -10.53 -4.25
N LEU A 29 -19.36 -11.31 -3.27
CA LEU A 29 -18.92 -10.80 -1.97
C LEU A 29 -17.69 -9.90 -2.12
N LEU A 30 -16.69 -10.30 -2.91
CA LEU A 30 -15.52 -9.48 -3.22
C LEU A 30 -15.91 -8.17 -3.91
N ARG A 31 -16.82 -8.24 -4.90
CA ARG A 31 -17.27 -7.06 -5.62
C ARG A 31 -17.99 -6.07 -4.71
N VAL A 32 -18.89 -6.58 -3.88
CA VAL A 32 -19.61 -5.76 -2.88
C VAL A 32 -18.63 -5.18 -1.87
N ALA A 33 -17.71 -5.98 -1.33
CA ALA A 33 -16.73 -5.52 -0.34
C ALA A 33 -15.86 -4.36 -0.87
N VAL A 34 -15.33 -4.47 -2.09
CA VAL A 34 -14.50 -3.42 -2.70
C VAL A 34 -15.29 -2.12 -2.86
N VAL A 35 -16.53 -2.21 -3.38
CA VAL A 35 -17.40 -1.04 -3.57
C VAL A 35 -17.79 -0.43 -2.22
N THR A 36 -18.19 -1.24 -1.24
CA THR A 36 -18.57 -0.79 0.10
C THR A 36 -17.40 -0.10 0.79
N MET A 37 -16.18 -0.63 0.71
CA MET A 37 -14.99 0.02 1.26
C MET A 37 -14.75 1.39 0.61
N SER A 38 -14.81 1.48 -0.73
CA SER A 38 -14.64 2.77 -1.41
C SER A 38 -15.69 3.81 -1.01
N VAL A 39 -16.96 3.39 -0.87
CA VAL A 39 -18.04 4.28 -0.41
C VAL A 39 -17.85 4.69 1.05
N PHE A 40 -17.42 3.77 1.91
CA PHE A 40 -17.12 4.07 3.30
C PHE A 40 -15.99 5.10 3.45
N PHE A 41 -14.90 4.93 2.69
CA PHE A 41 -13.83 5.92 2.63
C PHE A 41 -14.36 7.26 2.10
N ALA A 42 -15.14 7.27 1.01
CA ALA A 42 -15.72 8.50 0.48
C ALA A 42 -16.62 9.23 1.50
N ALA A 43 -17.37 8.50 2.33
CA ALA A 43 -18.22 9.07 3.38
C ALA A 43 -17.41 9.62 4.58
N THR A 44 -16.26 9.01 4.88
CA THR A 44 -15.43 9.36 6.06
C THR A 44 -14.43 10.49 5.76
N LEU A 45 -14.15 10.76 4.48
CA LEU A 45 -13.13 11.71 4.04
C LEU A 45 -13.76 13.04 3.59
N PRO A 46 -14.02 14.01 4.49
CA PRO A 46 -14.57 15.31 4.12
C PRO A 46 -13.61 16.14 3.23
N MET A 47 -12.31 15.83 3.26
CA MET A 47 -11.25 16.50 2.48
C MET A 47 -10.37 15.48 1.74
N LEU A 48 -10.83 14.97 0.60
CA LEU A 48 -10.13 13.92 -0.17
C LEU A 48 -8.71 14.33 -0.59
N GLY A 49 -8.44 15.61 -0.83
CA GLY A 49 -7.14 16.08 -1.32
C GLY A 49 -5.97 15.77 -0.37
N LEU A 50 -6.14 16.03 0.92
CA LEU A 50 -5.11 15.75 1.94
C LEU A 50 -4.82 14.26 2.06
N PHE A 51 -5.88 13.45 2.08
CA PHE A 51 -5.74 12.00 2.21
C PHE A 51 -5.13 11.37 0.96
N MET A 52 -5.47 11.85 -0.24
CA MET A 52 -4.84 11.40 -1.48
C MET A 52 -3.34 11.70 -1.50
N SER A 53 -2.93 12.87 -0.99
CA SER A 53 -1.51 13.21 -0.83
C SER A 53 -0.80 12.30 0.19
N LEU A 54 -1.45 12.04 1.33
CA LEU A 54 -0.95 11.14 2.38
C LEU A 54 -0.75 9.71 1.86
N PHE A 55 -1.79 9.10 1.29
CA PHE A 55 -1.71 7.74 0.75
C PHE A 55 -0.76 7.65 -0.45
N GLY A 56 -0.66 8.71 -1.26
CA GLY A 56 0.33 8.82 -2.33
C GLY A 56 1.76 8.74 -1.78
N ALA A 57 2.09 9.54 -0.77
CA ALA A 57 3.41 9.51 -0.13
C ALA A 57 3.73 8.15 0.52
N ILE A 58 2.75 7.54 1.20
CA ILE A 58 2.89 6.23 1.85
C ILE A 58 3.15 5.13 0.81
N THR A 59 2.36 5.10 -0.26
CA THR A 59 2.42 4.05 -1.29
C THR A 59 3.69 4.16 -2.12
N ILE A 60 4.11 5.37 -2.49
CA ILE A 60 5.37 5.59 -3.22
C ILE A 60 6.57 5.20 -2.35
N SER A 61 6.55 5.51 -1.06
CA SER A 61 7.63 5.13 -0.15
C SER A 61 7.74 3.61 -0.02
N HIS A 62 6.62 2.91 0.18
CA HIS A 62 6.63 1.44 0.32
C HIS A 62 6.88 0.70 -1.00
N MET A 63 6.07 0.96 -2.04
CA MET A 63 6.17 0.23 -3.31
C MET A 63 7.31 0.72 -4.20
N GLY A 64 7.67 2.00 -4.11
CA GLY A 64 8.70 2.60 -4.95
C GLY A 64 10.12 2.48 -4.38
N LEU A 65 10.29 2.57 -3.06
CA LEU A 65 11.64 2.58 -2.44
C LEU A 65 11.94 1.33 -1.61
N VAL A 66 10.99 0.85 -0.81
CA VAL A 66 11.22 -0.31 0.07
C VAL A 66 11.19 -1.63 -0.74
N PHE A 67 10.26 -1.77 -1.68
CA PHE A 67 10.15 -2.97 -2.53
C PHE A 67 11.43 -3.32 -3.32
N PRO A 68 12.09 -2.40 -4.05
CA PRO A 68 13.34 -2.75 -4.75
C PRO A 68 14.46 -3.14 -3.81
N GLY A 69 14.56 -2.53 -2.62
CA GLY A 69 15.57 -2.90 -1.62
C GLY A 69 15.36 -4.30 -1.05
N ILE A 70 14.10 -4.72 -0.87
CA ILE A 70 13.78 -6.10 -0.48
C ILE A 70 14.06 -7.07 -1.64
N LEU A 71 13.75 -6.69 -2.87
CA LEU A 71 13.98 -7.54 -4.04
C LEU A 71 15.47 -7.79 -4.30
N ASP A 72 16.34 -6.78 -4.26
CA ASP A 72 17.79 -6.98 -4.43
C ASP A 72 18.34 -7.82 -3.28
N PHE A 73 17.87 -7.59 -2.03
CA PHE A 73 18.24 -8.42 -0.88
C PHE A 73 17.89 -9.91 -1.08
N CYS A 74 16.65 -10.21 -1.51
CA CYS A 74 16.20 -11.58 -1.76
C CYS A 74 16.91 -12.23 -2.96
N THR A 75 17.17 -11.47 -4.02
CA THR A 75 17.81 -11.99 -5.26
C THR A 75 19.29 -12.33 -5.04
N ARG A 76 19.93 -11.71 -4.04
CA ARG A 76 21.38 -11.83 -3.79
C ARG A 76 21.76 -12.81 -2.68
N TYR A 77 20.77 -13.40 -2.02
CA TYR A 77 20.90 -14.52 -1.10
C TYR A 77 21.03 -15.83 -1.92
N PRO A 78 22.04 -16.72 -1.77
CA PRO A 78 23.03 -16.90 -0.68
C PRO A 78 24.53 -16.66 -1.03
N ASP A 79 24.95 -16.63 -2.31
CA ASP A 79 26.38 -16.80 -2.66
C ASP A 79 27.06 -15.65 -3.42
N ASN A 80 26.38 -14.52 -3.68
CA ASN A 80 26.97 -13.44 -4.49
C ASN A 80 26.73 -12.03 -3.93
N TYR A 81 27.17 -11.79 -2.69
CA TYR A 81 27.60 -10.46 -2.29
C TYR A 81 28.92 -10.15 -3.00
N GLY A 82 28.86 -9.76 -4.28
CA GLY A 82 30.03 -9.47 -5.11
C GLY A 82 31.09 -8.56 -4.45
N PRO A 83 32.26 -8.40 -5.09
CA PRO A 83 33.59 -8.29 -4.47
C PRO A 83 33.87 -7.12 -3.49
N LEU A 84 32.90 -6.29 -3.13
CA LEU A 84 33.09 -5.13 -2.25
C LEU A 84 31.91 -4.79 -1.31
N LYS A 85 30.90 -5.66 -1.09
CA LYS A 85 29.74 -5.39 -0.17
C LYS A 85 28.91 -4.11 -0.48
N ILE A 86 29.19 -3.40 -1.58
CA ILE A 86 28.58 -2.10 -1.94
C ILE A 86 27.06 -2.19 -2.09
N TYR A 87 26.57 -3.33 -2.56
CA TYR A 87 25.14 -3.60 -2.74
C TYR A 87 24.36 -3.60 -1.41
N LYS A 88 24.93 -4.18 -0.34
CA LYS A 88 24.30 -4.19 0.99
C LYS A 88 24.04 -2.79 1.52
N TYR A 89 25.00 -1.88 1.33
CA TYR A 89 24.88 -0.50 1.79
C TYR A 89 23.84 0.28 0.99
N ARG A 90 23.72 0.03 -0.32
CA ARG A 90 22.69 0.65 -1.16
C ARG A 90 21.29 0.21 -0.76
N ASP A 91 21.07 -1.07 -0.52
CA ASP A 91 19.77 -1.59 -0.06
C ASP A 91 19.34 -1.01 1.28
N ILE A 92 20.27 -0.99 2.26
CA ILE A 92 20.01 -0.38 3.57
C ILE A 92 19.70 1.11 3.43
N PHE A 93 20.44 1.83 2.57
CA PHE A 93 20.20 3.25 2.34
C PHE A 93 18.82 3.50 1.71
N LEU A 94 18.40 2.69 0.74
CA LEU A 94 17.08 2.78 0.12
C LEU A 94 15.95 2.51 1.10
N ILE A 95 16.10 1.51 1.97
CA ILE A 95 15.12 1.20 3.02
C ILE A 95 15.01 2.36 4.01
N VAL A 96 16.15 2.88 4.49
CA VAL A 96 16.18 4.01 5.44
C VAL A 96 15.54 5.26 4.83
N TYR A 97 15.88 5.59 3.58
CA TYR A 97 15.30 6.74 2.89
C TYR A 97 13.79 6.57 2.65
N GLY A 98 13.35 5.35 2.35
CA GLY A 98 11.93 5.00 2.26
C GLY A 98 11.18 5.22 3.58
N TYR A 99 11.76 4.82 4.70
CA TYR A 99 11.15 5.05 6.02
C TYR A 99 11.13 6.53 6.43
N ILE A 100 12.19 7.30 6.11
CA ILE A 100 12.20 8.75 6.36
C ILE A 100 11.09 9.44 5.57
N GLY A 101 10.95 9.10 4.28
CA GLY A 101 9.87 9.60 3.42
C GLY A 101 8.48 9.24 3.96
N LEU A 102 8.31 8.01 4.46
CA LEU A 102 7.08 7.55 5.07
C LEU A 102 6.72 8.35 6.33
N ILE A 103 7.66 8.51 7.27
CA ILE A 103 7.42 9.23 8.53
C ILE A 103 7.11 10.69 8.24
N THR A 104 7.88 11.31 7.34
CA THR A 104 7.68 12.72 6.96
C THR A 104 6.31 12.91 6.31
N GLY A 105 5.93 12.04 5.37
CA GLY A 105 4.62 12.06 4.72
C GLY A 105 3.46 11.86 5.70
N LEU A 106 3.61 10.93 6.67
CA LEU A 106 2.63 10.70 7.73
C LEU A 106 2.46 11.92 8.63
N VAL A 107 3.55 12.52 9.10
CA VAL A 107 3.51 13.67 10.00
C VAL A 107 2.87 14.88 9.32
N ILE A 108 3.31 15.22 8.10
CA ILE A 108 2.76 16.36 7.36
C ILE A 108 1.27 16.15 7.05
N GLY A 109 0.90 14.96 6.57
CA GLY A 109 -0.50 14.67 6.26
C GLY A 109 -1.39 14.68 7.51
N LEU A 110 -0.91 14.15 8.64
CA LEU A 110 -1.70 14.11 9.88
C LEU A 110 -1.87 15.50 10.51
N ILE A 111 -0.82 16.33 10.52
CA ILE A 111 -0.91 17.73 10.96
C ILE A 111 -1.91 18.50 10.10
N ALA A 112 -1.85 18.30 8.78
CA ALA A 112 -2.77 18.98 7.87
C ALA A 112 -4.22 18.55 8.12
N VAL A 113 -4.49 17.26 8.36
CA VAL A 113 -5.84 16.77 8.68
C VAL A 113 -6.33 17.38 9.98
N VAL A 114 -5.51 17.35 11.04
CA VAL A 114 -5.89 17.90 12.35
C VAL A 114 -6.18 19.40 12.27
N LYS A 115 -5.32 20.15 11.57
CA LYS A 115 -5.50 21.59 11.39
C LYS A 115 -6.83 21.91 10.69
N GLU A 116 -7.14 21.20 9.62
CA GLU A 116 -8.38 21.39 8.86
C GLU A 116 -9.63 21.04 9.69
N TYR A 117 -9.55 19.95 10.47
CA TYR A 117 -10.61 19.58 11.40
C TYR A 117 -10.85 20.65 12.47
N GLN A 118 -9.78 21.27 13.00
CA GLN A 118 -9.90 22.36 13.96
C GLN A 118 -10.51 23.63 13.33
N GLU A 119 -10.18 23.96 12.08
CA GLU A 119 -10.78 25.10 11.37
C GLU A 119 -12.27 24.88 11.08
N MET A 120 -12.70 23.65 10.81
CA MET A 120 -14.12 23.33 10.59
C MET A 120 -14.98 23.34 11.87
N TYR A 121 -14.41 23.03 13.04
CA TYR A 121 -15.15 22.98 14.32
C TYR A 121 -14.91 24.20 15.24
N GLY A 122 -13.92 25.03 14.92
CA GLY A 122 -13.51 26.23 15.68
C GLY A 122 -14.23 27.52 15.29
N LYS A 123 -15.36 27.44 14.58
CA LYS A 123 -16.30 28.56 14.37
C LYS A 123 -17.62 28.27 15.04
#